data_AF-A0A651HBG9-F1
#
_entry.id   AF-A0A651HBG9-F1
#
_cell.length_a   1.000
_cell.length_b   1.000
_cell.length_c   1.000
_cell.angle_alpha   90.00
_cell.angle_beta   90.00
_cell.angle_gamma   90.00
#
_symmetry.space_group_name_H-M   'P 1'
#
loop_
_entity.id
_entity.type
_entity.pdbx_description
1 polymer ?
#
loop_
_entity_poly.entity_id
_entity_poly.type
_entity_poly.pdbx_seq_one_letter_code
_entity_poly.pdbx_strand_id
1 'polypeptide(L)' 'MSSKKARRKKRQQKEAKEKGRGKLNPAHLFILAMGVVLLFIVVGAVVLGASGAPGDPPWPGAVWSASHGHWH' A
#
# COMPACT_ATOMS: atom_id res chain seq x y z
N MET A 1 -3.90 50.98 19.32
CA MET A 1 -4.59 49.80 18.70
C MET A 1 -4.36 48.56 19.56
N SER A 2 -5.43 47.83 19.91
CA SER A 2 -5.48 46.87 21.03
C SER A 2 -4.72 45.55 20.81
N SER A 3 -3.68 45.33 21.62
CA SER A 3 -2.81 44.14 21.69
C SER A 3 -3.56 42.80 21.88
N LYS A 4 -4.76 42.83 22.46
CA LYS A 4 -5.59 41.61 22.68
C LYS A 4 -6.08 40.97 21.37
N LYS A 5 -6.41 41.77 20.35
CA LYS A 5 -6.92 41.25 19.06
C LYS A 5 -5.82 40.54 18.25
N ALA A 6 -4.57 41.01 18.34
CA ALA A 6 -3.42 40.41 17.66
C ALA A 6 -3.10 39.00 18.17
N ARG A 7 -3.23 38.75 19.49
CA ARG A 7 -3.01 37.42 20.08
C ARG A 7 -4.06 36.40 19.62
N ARG A 8 -5.33 36.81 19.51
CA ARG A 8 -6.43 35.93 19.09
C ARG A 8 -6.29 35.51 17.63
N LYS A 9 -5.90 36.44 16.74
CA LYS A 9 -5.62 36.17 15.33
C LYS A 9 -4.43 35.22 15.15
N LYS A 10 -3.36 35.37 15.96
CA LYS A 10 -2.21 34.44 15.95
C LYS A 10 -2.59 33.02 16.40
N ARG A 11 -3.47 32.85 17.39
CA ARG A 11 -3.99 31.53 17.78
C ARG A 11 -4.83 30.89 16.68
N GLN A 12 -5.77 31.64 16.10
CA GLN A 12 -6.60 31.17 14.99
C GLN A 12 -5.76 30.81 13.76
N GLN A 13 -4.71 31.57 13.46
CA GLN A 13 -3.80 31.23 12.35
C GLN A 13 -2.97 29.98 12.63
N LYS A 14 -2.58 29.71 13.87
CA LYS A 14 -1.89 28.46 14.24
C LYS A 14 -2.82 27.26 14.13
N GLU A 15 -4.05 27.36 14.64
CA GLU A 15 -5.06 26.30 14.52
C GLU A 15 -5.46 26.06 13.06
N ALA A 16 -5.58 27.11 12.25
CA ALA A 16 -5.84 26.98 10.81
C ALA A 16 -4.64 26.38 10.05
N LYS A 17 -3.39 26.68 10.47
CA LYS A 17 -2.20 26.05 9.91
C LYS A 17 -2.05 24.58 10.31
N GLU A 18 -2.46 24.22 11.53
CA GLU A 18 -2.53 22.82 11.97
C GLU A 18 -3.62 22.05 11.23
N LYS A 19 -4.84 22.60 11.16
CA LYS A 19 -5.96 21.98 10.42
C LYS A 19 -5.74 21.97 8.89
N GLY A 20 -4.94 22.90 8.38
CA GLY A 20 -4.57 22.99 6.97
C GLY A 20 -3.40 22.08 6.56
N ARG A 21 -2.70 21.46 7.51
CA ARG A 21 -1.46 20.72 7.26
C ARG A 21 -1.62 19.31 6.70
N GLY A 22 -2.83 18.91 6.28
CA GLY A 22 -3.01 17.54 5.81
C GLY A 22 -4.34 17.25 5.16
N LYS A 23 -4.85 18.11 4.26
CA LYS A 23 -5.88 17.68 3.31
C LYS A 23 -5.19 17.07 2.10
N LEU A 24 -4.59 15.89 2.28
CA LEU A 24 -4.28 15.03 1.15
C LEU A 24 -5.62 14.74 0.45
N ASN A 25 -5.67 14.92 -0.87
CA ASN A 25 -6.87 14.64 -1.65
C ASN A 25 -7.35 13.22 -1.29
N PRO A 26 -8.65 13.00 -0.99
CA PRO A 26 -9.18 11.67 -0.72
C PRO A 26 -8.76 10.64 -1.78
N ALA A 27 -8.59 11.06 -3.04
CA ALA A 27 -8.05 10.22 -4.11
C ALA A 27 -6.61 9.73 -3.85
N HIS A 28 -5.71 10.60 -3.35
CA HIS A 28 -4.35 10.19 -3.02
C HIS A 28 -4.32 9.21 -1.85
N LEU A 29 -5.17 9.40 -0.83
CA LEU A 29 -5.31 8.43 0.26
C LEU A 29 -5.78 7.08 -0.25
N PHE A 30 -6.73 7.05 -1.17
CA PHE A 30 -7.21 5.82 -1.80
C PHE A 30 -6.12 5.11 -2.60
N ILE A 31 -5.38 5.84 -3.44
CA ILE A 31 -4.27 5.29 -4.24
C ILE A 31 -3.18 4.71 -3.32
N LEU A 32 -2.82 5.43 -2.25
CA LEU A 32 -1.80 4.97 -1.31
C LEU A 32 -2.27 3.73 -0.55
N ALA A 33 -3.53 3.71 -0.10
CA ALA A 33 -4.12 2.54 0.55
C ALA A 33 -4.16 1.32 -0.38
N MET A 34 -4.59 1.49 -1.64
CA MET A 34 -4.59 0.42 -2.63
C MET A 34 -3.17 -0.08 -2.93
N GLY A 35 -2.19 0.82 -3.04
CA GLY A 35 -0.78 0.44 -3.22
C GLY A 35 -0.27 -0.42 -2.06
N VAL A 36 -0.62 -0.07 -0.82
CA VAL A 36 -0.26 -0.86 0.37
C VAL A 36 -0.96 -2.23 0.35
N VAL A 37 -2.25 -2.29 0.01
CA VAL A 37 -2.98 -3.57 -0.10
C VAL A 37 -2.36 -4.47 -1.17
N LEU A 38 -2.07 -3.95 -2.36
CA LEU A 38 -1.42 -4.70 -3.43
C LEU A 38 -0.04 -5.20 -3.01
N LEU A 39 0.73 -4.37 -2.30
CA LEU A 39 2.02 -4.77 -1.75
C LEU A 39 1.86 -5.95 -0.77
N PHE A 40 0.90 -5.89 0.14
CA PHE A 40 0.63 -6.99 1.08
C PHE A 40 0.17 -8.26 0.37
N ILE A 41 -0.62 -8.16 -0.70
CA ILE A 41 -1.03 -9.33 -1.50
C ILE A 41 0.19 -9.98 -2.15
N VAL A 42 1.08 -9.19 -2.77
CA VAL A 42 2.30 -9.71 -3.42
C VAL A 42 3.23 -10.34 -2.39
N VAL A 43 3.49 -9.64 -1.27
CA VAL A 43 4.32 -10.17 -0.19
C VAL A 43 3.69 -11.44 0.40
N GLY A 44 2.38 -11.45 0.63
CA GLY A 44 1.65 -12.63 1.08
C GLY A 44 1.76 -13.79 0.10
N ALA A 45 1.58 -13.55 -1.20
CA ALA A 45 1.74 -14.57 -2.24
C ALA A 45 3.18 -15.10 -2.33
N VAL A 46 4.20 -14.28 -2.12
CA VAL A 46 5.59 -14.75 -2.07
C VAL A 46 5.84 -15.55 -0.79
N VAL A 47 5.42 -15.06 0.38
CA VAL A 47 5.67 -15.72 1.66
C VAL A 47 4.86 -17.02 1.79
N LEU A 48 3.60 -17.04 1.34
CA LEU A 48 2.70 -18.19 1.41
C LEU A 48 2.79 -19.09 0.18
N GLY A 49 2.99 -18.52 -1.01
CA GLY A 49 2.99 -19.23 -2.30
C GLY A 49 4.37 -19.67 -2.80
N ALA A 50 5.47 -19.25 -2.18
CA ALA A 50 6.78 -19.89 -2.39
C ALA A 50 6.86 -21.31 -1.77
N SER A 51 5.73 -21.86 -1.32
CA SER A 51 5.58 -23.24 -0.84
C SER A 51 5.52 -24.28 -1.97
N GLY A 52 5.47 -23.86 -3.24
CA GLY A 52 5.72 -24.76 -4.37
C GLY A 52 7.19 -25.17 -4.37
N ALA A 53 7.50 -26.37 -3.90
CA ALA A 53 8.85 -26.91 -3.96
C ALA A 53 9.32 -26.92 -5.43
N PRO A 54 10.64 -26.82 -5.72
CA PRO A 54 11.16 -27.05 -7.06
C PRO A 54 10.81 -28.49 -7.48
N GLY A 55 9.68 -28.66 -8.18
CA GLY A 55 9.10 -29.97 -8.47
C GLY A 55 7.58 -30.04 -8.31
N ASP A 56 6.93 -29.05 -7.70
CA ASP A 56 5.47 -29.01 -7.67
C ASP A 56 4.90 -28.61 -9.03
N PRO A 57 3.82 -29.26 -9.48
CA PRO A 57 3.18 -28.95 -10.74
C PRO A 57 2.65 -27.51 -10.75
N PRO A 58 2.95 -26.71 -11.78
CA PRO A 58 2.52 -25.31 -11.88
C PRO A 58 0.99 -25.15 -11.97
N TRP A 59 0.27 -26.18 -12.41
CA TRP A 59 -1.19 -26.23 -12.41
C TRP A 59 -1.69 -27.64 -12.10
N PRO A 60 -2.95 -27.79 -11.61
CA PRO A 60 -3.54 -29.11 -11.40
C PRO A 60 -3.54 -29.92 -12.69
N GLY A 61 -2.96 -31.13 -12.63
CA GLY A 61 -2.84 -32.01 -13.79
C GLY A 61 -1.60 -31.79 -14.66
N ALA A 62 -0.71 -30.86 -14.31
CA ALA A 62 0.58 -30.74 -14.99
C ALA A 62 1.44 -31.99 -14.73
N VAL A 63 2.07 -32.51 -15.78
CA VAL A 63 2.96 -33.69 -15.69
C VAL A 63 4.36 -33.30 -16.14
N TRP A 64 5.36 -33.57 -15.29
CA TRP A 64 6.76 -33.30 -15.64
C TRP A 64 7.24 -34.27 -16.71
N SER A 65 7.68 -33.76 -17.85
CA SER A 65 8.34 -34.55 -18.89
C SER A 65 9.85 -34.43 -18.77
N ALA A 66 10.50 -35.45 -18.23
CA ALA A 66 11.97 -35.50 -18.15
C ALA A 66 12.65 -35.48 -19.53
N SER A 67 11.98 -35.94 -20.59
CA SER A 67 12.52 -35.93 -21.96
C SER A 67 12.59 -34.53 -22.57
N HIS A 68 11.65 -33.65 -22.23
CA HIS A 68 11.60 -32.30 -22.79
C HIS A 68 11.96 -31.19 -21.79
N GLY A 69 12.18 -31.54 -20.52
CA GLY A 69 12.57 -30.59 -19.47
C GLY A 69 11.52 -29.51 -19.20
N HIS A 70 10.24 -29.78 -19.47
CA HIS A 70 9.13 -28.88 -19.18
C HIS A 70 7.88 -29.64 -18.72
N TRP A 71 6.98 -28.90 -18.08
CA TRP A 71 5.65 -29.36 -17.70
C TRP A 71 4.72 -29.41 -18.91
N HIS A 72 4.05 -30.55 -19.12
CA HIS A 72 2.92 -30.67 -20.05
C HIS A 72 1.60 -30.47 -19.32
#